data_AF-A0A950JE43-F1
#
_entry.id   AF-A0A950JE43-F1
#
_cell.length_a   1.000
_cell.length_b   1.000
_cell.length_c   1.000
_cell.angle_alpha   90.00
_cell.angle_beta   90.00
_cell.angle_gamma   90.00
#
_symmetry.space_group_name_H-M   'P 1'
#
loop_
_entity.id
_entity.type
_entity.pdbx_description
1 polymer ?
#
loop_
_entity_poly.entity_id
_entity_poly.type
_entity_poly.pdbx_seq_one_letter_code
_entity_poly.pdbx_strand_id
1 'polypeptide(L)'
;MVEPTADEDQKVERFLGCKVPSRSDPDFAEPSESYYAENGVRYLHASVVSEAENTPDVAEVTFILTPKTFVTLRYDPGDAFELFGQKLCKSPPLLLHPDAVAVGLVNTIVDRSAKALNKVGVELDSIASRAFRARGVDQGARSRIYTETLDSLGREDEKISNLRESLVEVERLLLFLMSEGRSADAPKPVREATKSALRDLQSLEQDAGFKAQKVQFLLDATLGFINLAQNDIIKLFSVLAVIFMPPTMIASIYGMNFKVMPELEWPWGYPAALILMVLVAVGPYVFFRWKKWL
;
A
#
# COMPACT_ATOMS: atom_id res chain seq x y z
N MET A 1 15.03 23.93 11.59
CA MET A 1 14.89 23.73 13.04
C MET A 1 14.33 22.33 13.23
N VAL A 2 14.94 21.52 14.09
CA VAL A 2 14.48 20.16 14.43
C VAL A 2 14.09 20.19 15.89
N GLU A 3 12.82 19.89 16.19
CA GLU A 3 12.26 19.93 17.56
C GLU A 3 12.65 21.21 18.33
N PRO A 4 12.37 22.41 17.79
CA PRO A 4 12.84 23.62 18.44
C PRO A 4 12.18 23.85 19.79
N THR A 5 12.96 24.44 20.69
CA THR A 5 12.47 24.96 21.96
C THR A 5 11.83 26.32 21.79
N ALA A 6 10.96 26.72 22.72
CA ALA A 6 10.31 28.04 22.69
C ALA A 6 11.31 29.22 22.66
N ASP A 7 12.51 29.06 23.22
CA ASP A 7 13.57 30.07 23.16
C ASP A 7 14.20 30.16 21.75
N GLU A 8 14.35 29.03 21.06
CA GLU A 8 14.82 28.99 19.68
C GLU A 8 13.78 29.58 18.72
N ASP A 9 12.50 29.27 18.91
CA ASP A 9 11.40 29.88 18.15
C ASP A 9 11.45 31.40 18.30
N GLN A 10 11.52 31.93 19.53
CA GLN A 10 11.58 33.38 19.76
C GLN A 10 12.83 34.04 19.13
N LYS A 11 13.97 33.36 19.14
CA LYS A 11 15.21 33.84 18.47
C LYS A 11 15.01 33.91 16.95
N VAL A 12 14.40 32.90 16.36
CA VAL A 12 14.15 32.83 14.93
C VAL A 12 13.08 33.83 14.50
N GLU A 13 12.01 34.02 15.27
CA GLU A 13 11.01 35.05 15.04
C GLU A 13 11.62 36.45 15.02
N ARG A 14 12.48 36.77 15.99
CA ARG A 14 13.20 38.05 16.02
C ARG A 14 14.12 38.25 14.82
N PHE A 15 14.72 37.17 14.32
CA PHE A 15 15.61 37.21 13.16
C PHE A 15 14.83 37.34 11.84
N LEU A 16 13.72 36.62 11.69
CA LEU A 16 12.90 36.62 10.48
C LEU A 16 11.95 37.84 10.41
N GLY A 17 11.57 38.40 11.55
CA GLY A 17 10.57 39.46 11.65
C GLY A 17 9.14 38.97 11.41
N CYS A 18 8.89 37.67 11.59
CA CYS A 18 7.58 37.04 11.42
C CYS A 18 7.36 35.94 12.47
N LYS A 19 6.09 35.58 12.73
CA LYS A 19 5.73 34.53 13.69
C LYS A 19 6.16 33.16 13.13
N VAL A 20 6.70 32.29 13.97
CA VAL A 20 6.98 30.89 13.64
C VAL A 20 5.85 30.06 14.22
N PRO A 21 5.03 29.36 13.40
CA PRO A 21 3.96 28.52 13.91
C PRO A 21 4.55 27.42 14.80
N SER A 22 4.15 27.32 16.06
CA SER A 22 4.70 26.33 17.01
C SER A 22 3.71 25.18 17.22
N ARG A 23 4.15 23.99 17.64
CA ARG A 23 3.21 22.89 18.01
C ARG A 23 2.22 23.27 19.12
N SER A 24 2.54 24.30 19.89
CA SER A 24 1.65 24.87 20.91
C SER A 24 0.58 25.82 20.35
N ASP A 25 0.63 26.21 19.06
CA ASP A 25 -0.45 26.96 18.44
C ASP A 25 -1.66 26.04 18.18
N PRO A 26 -2.89 26.47 18.50
CA PRO A 26 -4.10 25.70 18.22
C PRO A 26 -4.24 25.33 16.74
N ASP A 27 -3.80 26.22 15.86
CA ASP A 27 -3.90 26.09 14.41
C ASP A 27 -2.72 25.30 13.78
N PHE A 28 -1.81 24.75 14.60
CA PHE A 28 -0.66 24.00 14.08
C PHE A 28 -1.05 22.62 13.55
N ALA A 29 -1.99 21.94 14.22
CA ALA A 29 -2.41 20.58 13.84
C ALA A 29 -3.39 20.57 12.66
N GLU A 30 -4.24 21.61 12.55
CA GLU A 30 -5.19 21.80 11.45
C GLU A 30 -5.15 23.28 11.03
N PRO A 31 -4.17 23.70 10.23
CA PRO A 31 -4.11 25.08 9.75
C PRO A 31 -5.35 25.39 8.90
N SER A 32 -5.96 26.55 9.12
CA SER A 32 -7.14 27.01 8.34
C SER A 32 -6.84 27.11 6.84
N GLU A 33 -5.57 27.40 6.49
CA GLU A 33 -5.02 27.35 5.15
C GLU A 33 -3.64 26.68 5.20
N SER A 34 -3.45 25.57 4.49
CA SER A 34 -2.16 24.87 4.44
C SER A 34 -1.09 25.64 3.65
N TYR A 35 -1.49 26.59 2.80
CA TYR A 35 -0.60 27.39 1.97
C TYR A 35 -1.12 28.83 1.93
N TYR A 36 -0.36 29.78 2.45
CA TYR A 36 -0.77 31.18 2.49
C TYR A 36 0.43 32.14 2.48
N ALA A 37 0.17 33.39 2.11
CA ALA A 37 1.15 34.46 2.13
C ALA A 37 0.67 35.62 3.00
N GLU A 38 1.49 36.03 3.96
CA GLU A 38 1.18 37.14 4.86
C GLU A 38 2.39 38.07 4.97
N ASN A 39 2.18 39.38 4.76
CA ASN A 39 3.23 40.40 4.90
C ASN A 39 4.51 40.12 4.08
N GLY A 40 4.38 39.43 2.95
CA GLY A 40 5.52 39.05 2.09
C GLY A 40 6.31 37.82 2.56
N VAL A 41 5.82 37.11 3.57
CA VAL A 41 6.28 35.79 4.01
C VAL A 41 5.30 34.74 3.51
N ARG A 42 5.83 33.63 3.00
CA ARG A 42 5.05 32.48 2.52
C ARG A 42 5.17 31.33 3.51
N TYR A 43 4.04 30.79 3.93
CA TYR A 43 3.94 29.65 4.82
C TYR A 43 3.34 28.49 4.04
N LEU A 44 4.01 27.34 4.09
CA LEU A 44 3.53 26.12 3.46
C LEU A 44 3.66 24.98 4.46
N HIS A 45 2.55 24.33 4.73
CA HIS A 45 2.47 23.15 5.57
C HIS A 45 2.35 21.95 4.65
N ALA A 46 3.31 21.02 4.75
CA ALA A 46 3.25 19.79 3.98
C ALA A 46 3.82 18.60 4.76
N SER A 47 3.13 17.49 4.57
CA SER A 47 3.47 16.15 4.97
C SER A 47 4.51 15.57 4.00
N VAL A 48 5.70 15.28 4.53
CA VAL A 48 6.85 14.81 3.76
C VAL A 48 7.25 13.42 4.24
N VAL A 49 7.44 12.49 3.32
CA VAL A 49 7.92 11.14 3.68
C VAL A 49 9.26 11.22 4.42
N SER A 50 9.26 10.69 5.65
CA SER A 50 10.46 10.38 6.41
C SER A 50 10.68 8.86 6.36
N GLU A 51 11.80 8.43 5.77
CA GLU A 51 12.15 7.02 5.73
C GLU A 51 12.70 6.59 7.10
N ALA A 52 11.82 6.09 7.99
CA ALA A 52 12.25 5.10 8.98
C ALA A 52 12.50 3.78 8.25
N GLU A 53 13.62 3.09 8.53
CA GLU A 53 14.20 1.97 7.74
C GLU A 53 13.24 0.94 7.11
N ASN A 54 12.04 0.75 7.67
CA ASN A 54 11.07 -0.27 7.25
C ASN A 54 9.66 0.24 6.85
N THR A 55 9.23 1.42 7.28
CA THR A 55 7.93 2.03 6.94
C THR A 55 8.13 3.52 6.70
N PRO A 56 7.78 4.06 5.51
CA PRO A 56 7.77 5.49 5.28
C PRO A 56 6.73 6.09 6.20
N ASP A 57 7.21 6.78 7.23
CA ASP A 57 6.37 7.61 8.07
C ASP A 57 6.20 8.95 7.36
N VAL A 58 5.17 9.69 7.72
CA VAL A 58 4.92 11.01 7.16
C VAL A 58 5.25 12.03 8.26
N ALA A 59 6.20 12.90 7.97
CA ALA A 59 6.60 13.96 8.87
C ALA A 59 5.95 15.27 8.43
N GLU A 60 5.23 15.90 9.35
CA GLU A 60 4.71 17.26 9.17
C GLU A 60 5.84 18.28 9.17
N VAL A 61 5.92 19.06 8.10
CA VAL A 61 6.95 20.09 7.92
C VAL A 61 6.32 21.40 7.52
N THR A 62 6.67 22.45 8.28
CA THR A 62 6.31 23.82 7.93
C THR A 62 7.49 24.49 7.25
N PHE A 63 7.25 24.97 6.04
CA PHE A 63 8.17 25.74 5.22
C PHE A 63 7.83 27.22 5.33
N ILE A 64 8.82 28.03 5.71
CA ILE A 64 8.67 29.48 5.88
C ILE A 64 9.66 30.15 4.92
N LEU A 65 9.15 30.83 3.89
CA LEU A 65 9.96 31.56 2.92
C LEU A 65 9.76 33.06 3.11
N THR A 66 10.82 33.74 3.54
CA THR A 66 10.91 35.20 3.51
C THR A 66 11.62 35.65 2.21
N PRO A 67 11.69 36.96 1.92
CA PRO A 67 12.43 37.46 0.77
C PRO A 67 13.94 37.14 0.78
N LYS A 68 14.52 36.78 1.94
CA LYS A 68 15.98 36.56 2.09
C LYS A 68 16.36 35.20 2.66
N THR A 69 15.44 34.53 3.32
CA THR A 69 15.71 33.29 4.05
C THR A 69 14.63 32.24 3.83
N PHE A 70 15.07 30.99 3.86
CA PHE A 70 14.21 29.82 3.84
C PHE A 70 14.43 29.07 5.16
N VAL A 71 13.35 28.83 5.89
CA VAL A 71 13.36 28.13 7.16
C VAL A 71 12.42 26.94 7.07
N THR A 72 12.86 25.81 7.62
CA THR A 72 12.05 24.61 7.79
C THR A 72 11.87 24.36 9.28
N LEU A 73 10.64 24.16 9.70
CA LEU A 73 10.28 23.72 11.02
C LEU A 73 9.80 22.28 10.92
N ARG A 74 10.47 21.39 11.62
CA ARG A 74 10.19 19.96 11.63
C ARG A 74 10.43 19.38 13.02
N TYR A 75 9.77 18.28 13.31
CA TYR A 75 9.92 17.53 14.56
C TYR A 75 10.46 16.12 14.32
N ASP A 76 10.83 15.84 13.08
CA ASP A 76 11.60 14.68 12.69
C ASP A 76 12.84 15.20 11.93
N PRO A 77 14.05 14.66 12.18
CA PRO A 77 15.26 15.10 11.49
C PRO A 77 15.15 14.95 9.97
N GLY A 78 14.51 13.87 9.49
CA GLY A 78 14.20 13.57 8.11
C GLY A 78 15.41 13.43 7.17
N ASP A 79 15.60 12.24 6.59
CA ASP A 79 16.72 11.95 5.69
C ASP A 79 16.89 12.94 4.54
N ALA A 80 15.79 13.39 3.94
CA ALA A 80 15.82 14.32 2.82
C ALA A 80 16.46 15.67 3.22
N PHE A 81 16.21 16.14 4.44
CA PHE A 81 16.73 17.41 4.95
C PHE A 81 18.22 17.31 5.26
N GLU A 82 18.66 16.20 5.85
CA GLU A 82 20.08 15.95 6.11
C GLU A 82 20.87 15.80 4.82
N LEU A 83 20.38 14.98 3.88
CA LEU A 83 20.99 14.80 2.56
C LEU A 83 21.08 16.12 1.80
N PHE A 84 20.04 16.94 1.85
CA PHE A 84 20.05 18.24 1.22
C PHE A 84 21.05 19.20 1.88
N GLY A 85 21.12 19.22 3.22
CA GLY A 85 22.12 19.99 3.95
C GLY A 85 23.55 19.62 3.56
N GLN A 86 23.85 18.31 3.46
CA GLN A 86 25.16 17.83 3.01
C GLN A 86 25.44 18.22 1.54
N LYS A 87 24.44 18.15 0.65
CA LYS A 87 24.56 18.59 -0.74
C LYS A 87 24.90 20.09 -0.81
N LEU A 88 24.22 20.93 -0.03
CA LEU A 88 24.47 22.38 0.03
C LEU A 88 25.89 22.71 0.50
N CYS A 89 26.42 22.00 1.49
CA CYS A 89 27.80 22.22 1.96
C CYS A 89 28.86 21.84 0.92
N LYS A 90 28.60 20.81 0.11
CA LYS A 90 29.53 20.32 -0.92
C LYS A 90 29.46 21.13 -2.22
N SER A 91 28.28 21.61 -2.57
CA SER A 91 28.03 22.32 -3.83
C SER A 91 26.96 23.38 -3.60
N PRO A 92 27.32 24.53 -3.00
CA PRO A 92 26.37 25.60 -2.77
C PRO A 92 25.78 26.08 -4.11
N PRO A 93 24.47 26.32 -4.19
CA PRO A 93 23.84 26.78 -5.41
C PRO A 93 24.46 28.12 -5.81
N LEU A 94 24.70 28.28 -7.12
CA LEU A 94 25.22 29.52 -7.73
C LEU A 94 24.35 30.76 -7.41
N LEU A 95 23.08 30.53 -7.06
CA LEU A 95 22.12 31.54 -6.63
C LEU A 95 21.68 31.24 -5.19
N LEU A 96 22.11 32.08 -4.25
CA LEU A 96 21.61 32.11 -2.88
C LEU A 96 20.24 32.82 -2.84
N HIS A 97 19.23 32.21 -3.48
CA HIS A 97 17.85 32.68 -3.46
C HIS A 97 17.00 31.70 -2.65
N PRO A 98 16.11 32.16 -1.74
CA PRO A 98 15.29 31.27 -0.90
C PRO A 98 14.52 30.22 -1.71
N ASP A 99 13.90 30.63 -2.82
CA ASP A 99 13.16 29.73 -3.71
C ASP A 99 14.08 28.68 -4.37
N ALA A 100 15.34 29.01 -4.65
CA ALA A 100 16.29 28.03 -5.18
C ALA A 100 16.63 26.95 -4.14
N VAL A 101 16.75 27.35 -2.87
CA VAL A 101 16.98 26.44 -1.75
C VAL A 101 15.74 25.57 -1.50
N ALA A 102 14.54 26.16 -1.54
CA ALA A 102 13.29 25.42 -1.40
C ALA A 102 13.11 24.37 -2.52
N VAL A 103 13.32 24.77 -3.79
CA VAL A 103 13.26 23.83 -4.93
C VAL A 103 14.33 22.75 -4.83
N GLY A 104 15.54 23.08 -4.36
CA GLY A 104 16.60 22.09 -4.14
C GLY A 104 16.25 21.04 -3.08
N LEU A 105 15.59 21.48 -1.99
CA LEU A 105 15.10 20.57 -0.95
C LEU A 105 13.97 19.69 -1.49
N VAL A 106 13.00 20.28 -2.19
CA VAL A 106 11.91 19.55 -2.84
C VAL A 106 12.46 18.49 -3.80
N ASN A 107 13.42 18.82 -4.65
CA ASN A 107 14.06 17.83 -5.52
C ASN A 107 14.71 16.69 -4.73
N THR A 108 15.29 16.99 -3.57
CA THR A 108 15.86 15.94 -2.70
C THR A 108 14.77 15.06 -2.08
N ILE A 109 13.61 15.62 -1.74
CA ILE A 109 12.43 14.86 -1.30
C ILE A 109 11.92 13.97 -2.46
N VAL A 110 11.73 14.53 -3.65
CA VAL A 110 11.28 13.79 -4.86
C VAL A 110 12.24 12.65 -5.20
N ASP A 111 13.56 12.88 -5.16
CA ASP A 111 14.59 11.86 -5.36
C ASP A 111 14.46 10.70 -4.34
N ARG A 112 14.12 11.01 -3.09
CA ARG A 112 13.93 9.99 -2.04
C ARG A 112 12.64 9.21 -2.27
N SER A 113 11.54 9.90 -2.56
CA SER A 113 10.27 9.25 -2.91
C SER A 113 10.43 8.32 -4.12
N ALA A 114 11.21 8.71 -5.13
CA ALA A 114 11.52 7.85 -6.27
C ALA A 114 12.28 6.58 -5.87
N LYS A 115 13.25 6.68 -4.96
CA LYS A 115 13.97 5.50 -4.44
C LYS A 115 13.07 4.58 -3.63
N ALA A 116 12.26 5.14 -2.74
CA ALA A 116 11.29 4.39 -1.96
C ALA A 116 10.30 3.65 -2.86
N LEU A 117 9.76 4.33 -3.86
CA LEU A 117 8.81 3.75 -4.80
C LEU A 117 9.43 2.62 -5.64
N ASN A 118 10.69 2.76 -6.05
CA ASN A 118 11.43 1.69 -6.71
C ASN A 118 11.61 0.46 -5.80
N LYS A 119 11.91 0.66 -4.51
CA LYS A 119 12.01 -0.43 -3.53
C LYS A 119 10.67 -1.17 -3.40
N VAL A 120 9.56 -0.44 -3.31
CA VAL A 120 8.21 -1.03 -3.33
C VAL A 120 7.99 -1.85 -4.60
N GLY A 121 8.38 -1.33 -5.77
CA GLY A 121 8.27 -2.05 -7.04
C GLY A 121 8.95 -3.42 -7.03
N VAL A 122 10.19 -3.48 -6.52
CA VAL A 122 10.95 -4.72 -6.36
C VAL A 122 10.25 -5.69 -5.39
N GLU A 123 9.72 -5.17 -4.29
CA GLU A 123 9.01 -5.98 -3.30
C GLU A 123 7.70 -6.55 -3.85
N LEU A 124 6.96 -5.78 -4.65
CA LEU A 124 5.76 -6.26 -5.34
C LEU A 124 6.06 -7.37 -6.34
N ASP A 125 7.19 -7.32 -7.04
CA ASP A 125 7.63 -8.42 -7.93
C ASP A 125 7.97 -9.69 -7.14
N SER A 126 8.56 -9.55 -5.96
CA SER A 126 8.86 -10.65 -5.05
C SER A 126 7.58 -11.29 -4.50
N ILE A 127 6.62 -10.48 -4.07
CA ILE A 127 5.30 -10.89 -3.58
C ILE A 127 4.53 -11.62 -4.68
N ALA A 128 4.48 -11.05 -5.88
CA ALA A 128 3.83 -11.68 -7.03
C ALA A 128 4.42 -13.07 -7.29
N SER A 129 5.75 -13.17 -7.37
CA SER A 129 6.44 -14.44 -7.62
C SER A 129 6.10 -15.52 -6.58
N ARG A 130 5.99 -15.15 -5.29
CA ARG A 130 5.58 -16.06 -4.21
C ARG A 130 4.12 -16.52 -4.37
N ALA A 131 3.20 -15.58 -4.62
CA ALA A 131 1.78 -15.88 -4.77
C ALA A 131 1.50 -16.84 -5.95
N PHE A 132 2.14 -16.62 -7.11
CA PHE A 132 1.94 -17.46 -8.29
C PHE A 132 2.58 -18.85 -8.16
N ARG A 133 3.71 -18.99 -7.45
CA ARG A 133 4.38 -20.28 -7.24
C ARG A 133 3.70 -21.17 -6.19
N ALA A 134 2.82 -20.61 -5.35
CA ALA A 134 2.11 -21.35 -4.30
C ALA A 134 1.21 -22.49 -4.82
N ARG A 135 0.86 -22.51 -6.12
CA ARG A 135 0.10 -23.61 -6.75
C ARG A 135 0.80 -24.97 -6.73
N GLY A 136 2.14 -25.01 -6.63
CA GLY A 136 2.90 -26.26 -6.63
C GLY A 136 3.06 -26.92 -5.24
N VAL A 137 2.62 -26.24 -4.18
CA VAL A 137 2.82 -26.67 -2.79
C VAL A 137 1.55 -27.32 -2.24
N ASP A 138 1.69 -28.07 -1.15
CA ASP A 138 0.57 -28.68 -0.42
C ASP A 138 -0.43 -27.63 0.09
N GLN A 139 -1.63 -28.08 0.43
CA GLN A 139 -2.76 -27.21 0.74
C GLN A 139 -2.54 -26.35 2.01
N GLY A 140 -1.86 -26.90 3.02
CA GLY A 140 -1.58 -26.18 4.27
C GLY A 140 -0.53 -25.08 4.06
N ALA A 141 0.55 -25.40 3.35
CA ALA A 141 1.56 -24.42 2.99
C ALA A 141 1.00 -23.33 2.06
N ARG A 142 0.15 -23.70 1.10
CA ARG A 142 -0.48 -22.75 0.18
C ARG A 142 -1.33 -21.70 0.91
N SER A 143 -2.15 -22.13 1.88
CA SER A 143 -2.97 -21.19 2.67
C SER A 143 -2.11 -20.18 3.43
N ARG A 144 -1.00 -20.63 4.03
CA ARG A 144 -0.07 -19.73 4.75
C ARG A 144 0.59 -18.73 3.81
N ILE A 145 1.06 -19.18 2.65
CA ILE A 145 1.67 -18.30 1.64
C ILE A 145 0.67 -17.23 1.19
N TYR A 146 -0.60 -17.56 0.96
CA TYR A 146 -1.60 -16.56 0.58
C TYR A 146 -1.89 -15.55 1.70
N THR A 147 -2.00 -15.99 2.95
CA THR A 147 -2.16 -15.07 4.08
C THR A 147 -0.95 -14.13 4.21
N GLU A 148 0.28 -14.65 4.17
CA GLU A 148 1.50 -13.84 4.20
C GLU A 148 1.59 -12.88 3.00
N THR A 149 1.10 -13.30 1.83
CA THR A 149 1.03 -12.47 0.62
C THR A 149 0.09 -11.29 0.84
N LEU A 150 -1.11 -11.52 1.40
CA LEU A 150 -2.08 -10.45 1.69
C LEU A 150 -1.53 -9.46 2.72
N ASP A 151 -0.89 -9.94 3.78
CA ASP A 151 -0.25 -9.06 4.79
C ASP A 151 0.89 -8.23 4.17
N SER A 152 1.69 -8.84 3.29
CA SER A 152 2.77 -8.13 2.59
C SER A 152 2.21 -7.09 1.62
N LEU A 153 1.14 -7.41 0.88
CA LEU A 153 0.49 -6.46 -0.03
C LEU A 153 -0.09 -5.26 0.72
N GLY A 154 -0.75 -5.48 1.86
CA GLY A 154 -1.29 -4.39 2.68
C GLY A 154 -0.21 -3.44 3.17
N ARG A 155 0.95 -3.96 3.58
CA ARG A 155 2.11 -3.14 3.94
C ARG A 155 2.63 -2.32 2.76
N GLU A 156 2.78 -2.92 1.58
CA GLU A 156 3.25 -2.18 0.41
C GLU A 156 2.22 -1.13 -0.07
N ASP A 157 0.92 -1.38 0.09
CA ASP A 157 -0.15 -0.42 -0.20
C ASP A 157 -0.06 0.83 0.68
N GLU A 158 0.16 0.65 1.98
CA GLU A 158 0.36 1.72 2.95
C GLU A 158 1.58 2.58 2.57
N LYS A 159 2.70 1.95 2.18
CA LYS A 159 3.89 2.66 1.70
C LYS A 159 3.60 3.53 0.48
N ILE A 160 2.89 2.98 -0.51
CA ILE A 160 2.53 3.72 -1.74
C ILE A 160 1.60 4.88 -1.40
N SER A 161 0.65 4.67 -0.48
CA SER A 161 -0.29 5.69 -0.04
C SER A 161 0.43 6.88 0.61
N ASN A 162 1.32 6.62 1.57
CA ASN A 162 2.11 7.67 2.24
C ASN A 162 3.02 8.41 1.25
N LEU A 163 3.65 7.68 0.32
CA LEU A 163 4.47 8.27 -0.75
C LEU A 163 3.64 9.18 -1.65
N ARG A 164 2.45 8.74 -2.05
CA ARG A 164 1.57 9.50 -2.93
C ARG A 164 1.01 10.75 -2.24
N GLU A 165 0.63 10.65 -0.98
CA GLU A 165 0.19 11.80 -0.18
C GLU A 165 1.30 12.86 -0.12
N SER A 166 2.53 12.45 0.22
CA SER A 166 3.67 13.35 0.23
C SER A 166 3.96 13.99 -1.13
N LEU A 167 3.86 13.22 -2.23
CA LEU A 167 4.06 13.76 -3.58
C LEU A 167 3.01 14.82 -3.92
N VAL A 168 1.73 14.58 -3.61
CA VAL A 168 0.65 15.53 -3.86
C VAL A 168 0.86 16.84 -3.09
N GLU A 169 1.30 16.77 -1.85
CA GLU A 169 1.55 17.97 -1.04
C GLU A 169 2.79 18.73 -1.50
N VAL A 170 3.83 18.01 -1.92
CA VAL A 170 5.01 18.61 -2.55
C VAL A 170 4.64 19.24 -3.90
N GLU A 171 3.71 18.65 -4.67
CA GLU A 171 3.19 19.25 -5.92
C GLU A 171 2.52 20.59 -5.62
N ARG A 172 1.61 20.61 -4.64
CA ARG A 172 0.91 21.82 -4.21
C ARG A 172 1.88 22.89 -3.73
N LEU A 173 2.92 22.50 -2.99
CA LEU A 173 4.00 23.39 -2.57
C LEU A 173 4.68 24.03 -3.79
N LEU A 174 5.08 23.23 -4.79
CA LEU A 174 5.70 23.76 -6.01
C LEU A 174 4.76 24.66 -6.81
N LEU A 175 3.49 24.30 -6.93
CA LEU A 175 2.46 25.10 -7.60
C LEU A 175 2.27 26.46 -6.90
N PHE A 176 2.18 26.47 -5.57
CA PHE A 176 2.08 27.69 -4.77
C PHE A 176 3.31 28.59 -4.95
N LEU A 177 4.52 28.00 -4.94
CA LEU A 177 5.75 28.75 -5.22
C LEU A 177 5.74 29.41 -6.60
N MET A 178 5.08 28.80 -7.59
CA MET A 178 4.91 29.38 -8.92
C MET A 178 3.80 30.43 -9.02
N SER A 179 2.68 30.29 -8.27
CA SER A 179 1.50 31.15 -8.36
C SER A 179 1.56 32.40 -7.48
N GLU A 180 1.92 32.24 -6.21
CA GLU A 180 1.92 33.31 -5.19
C GLU A 180 3.31 33.80 -4.84
N GLY A 181 4.34 33.10 -5.31
CA GLY A 181 5.68 33.65 -5.32
C GLY A 181 5.70 34.93 -6.15
N ARG A 182 6.62 35.83 -5.78
CA ARG A 182 7.22 36.78 -6.71
C ARG A 182 7.94 36.01 -7.84
N SER A 183 7.26 35.13 -8.56
CA SER A 183 7.78 34.36 -9.70
C SER A 183 8.27 35.33 -10.80
N ALA A 184 7.75 36.56 -10.80
CA ALA A 184 8.34 37.67 -11.55
C ALA A 184 9.77 38.05 -11.11
N ASP A 185 10.06 38.04 -9.80
CA ASP A 185 11.38 38.35 -9.22
C ASP A 185 12.30 37.12 -9.10
N ALA A 186 11.75 35.91 -9.06
CA ALA A 186 12.54 34.69 -9.02
C ALA A 186 13.41 34.60 -10.29
N PRO A 187 14.73 34.35 -10.15
CA PRO A 187 15.62 34.22 -11.29
C PRO A 187 15.08 33.17 -12.28
N LYS A 188 15.21 33.45 -13.59
CA LYS A 188 14.77 32.52 -14.64
C LYS A 188 15.24 31.06 -14.42
N PRO A 189 16.49 30.80 -13.97
CA PRO A 189 16.93 29.44 -13.67
C PRO A 189 16.10 28.73 -12.59
N VAL A 190 15.65 29.46 -11.56
CA VAL A 190 14.84 28.89 -10.47
C VAL A 190 13.48 28.48 -11.01
N ARG A 191 12.83 29.34 -11.79
CA ARG A 191 11.53 29.03 -12.41
C ARG A 191 11.58 27.82 -13.32
N GLU A 192 12.62 27.70 -14.13
CA GLU A 192 12.78 26.53 -15.00
C GLU A 192 13.08 25.26 -14.18
N ALA A 193 13.84 25.36 -13.09
CA ALA A 193 14.05 24.27 -12.15
C ALA A 193 12.74 23.84 -11.46
N THR A 194 11.90 24.78 -11.02
CA THR A 194 10.57 24.49 -10.44
C THR A 194 9.67 23.76 -11.44
N LYS A 195 9.63 24.21 -12.70
CA LYS A 195 8.86 23.53 -13.76
C LYS A 195 9.38 22.12 -14.06
N SER A 196 10.70 21.93 -14.04
CA SER A 196 11.29 20.60 -14.21
C SER A 196 10.89 19.68 -13.05
N ALA A 197 11.05 20.16 -11.81
CA ALA A 197 10.67 19.44 -10.60
C ALA A 197 9.19 19.02 -10.62
N LEU A 198 8.30 19.91 -11.07
CA LEU A 198 6.88 19.61 -11.19
C LEU A 198 6.60 18.47 -12.20
N ARG A 199 7.27 18.48 -13.36
CA ARG A 199 7.13 17.41 -14.36
C ARG A 199 7.67 16.08 -13.85
N ASP A 200 8.81 16.11 -13.18
CA ASP A 200 9.44 14.91 -12.61
C ASP A 200 8.54 14.31 -11.51
N LEU A 201 7.96 15.17 -10.66
CA LEU A 201 6.98 14.78 -9.65
C LEU A 201 5.73 14.17 -10.27
N GLN A 202 5.14 14.77 -11.30
CA GLN A 202 3.97 14.23 -11.99
C GLN A 202 4.24 12.85 -12.61
N SER A 203 5.43 12.64 -13.18
CA SER A 203 5.83 11.32 -13.67
C SER A 203 5.92 10.30 -12.53
N LEU A 204 6.37 10.73 -11.35
CA LEU A 204 6.51 9.86 -10.19
C LEU A 204 5.14 9.53 -9.55
N GLU A 205 4.20 10.46 -9.53
CA GLU A 205 2.82 10.19 -9.12
C GLU A 205 2.13 9.18 -10.04
N GLN A 206 2.36 9.27 -11.35
CA GLN A 206 1.86 8.27 -12.31
C GLN A 206 2.45 6.89 -12.03
N ASP A 207 3.75 6.80 -11.74
CA ASP A 207 4.39 5.54 -11.36
C ASP A 207 3.85 4.98 -10.03
N ALA A 208 3.55 5.86 -9.06
CA ALA A 208 2.92 5.46 -7.80
C ALA A 208 1.51 4.91 -8.04
N GLY A 209 0.73 5.58 -8.90
CA GLY A 209 -0.59 5.11 -9.33
C GLY A 209 -0.53 3.75 -10.02
N PHE A 210 0.45 3.53 -10.90
CA PHE A 210 0.65 2.23 -11.56
C PHE A 210 0.97 1.12 -10.54
N LYS A 211 1.81 1.38 -9.54
CA LYS A 211 2.14 0.42 -8.49
C LYS A 211 0.96 0.13 -7.56
N ALA A 212 0.15 1.14 -7.21
CA ALA A 212 -1.10 0.92 -6.46
C ALA A 212 -2.07 0.02 -7.24
N GLN A 213 -2.20 0.21 -8.55
CA GLN A 213 -3.03 -0.66 -9.39
C GLN A 213 -2.49 -2.09 -9.43
N LYS A 214 -1.15 -2.26 -9.44
CA LYS A 214 -0.52 -3.58 -9.36
C LYS A 214 -0.78 -4.27 -8.02
N VAL A 215 -0.77 -3.54 -6.90
CA VAL A 215 -1.17 -4.08 -5.58
C VAL A 215 -2.59 -4.62 -5.64
N GLN A 216 -3.54 -3.82 -6.14
CA GLN A 216 -4.94 -4.25 -6.25
C GLN A 216 -5.09 -5.50 -7.12
N PHE A 217 -4.40 -5.55 -8.26
CA PHE A 217 -4.37 -6.73 -9.12
C PHE A 217 -3.85 -7.97 -8.39
N LEU A 218 -2.77 -7.86 -7.62
CA LEU A 218 -2.20 -8.98 -6.86
C LEU A 218 -3.11 -9.42 -5.71
N LEU A 219 -3.79 -8.48 -5.06
CA LEU A 219 -4.77 -8.76 -4.02
C LEU A 219 -5.95 -9.56 -4.59
N ASP A 220 -6.53 -9.11 -5.69
CA ASP A 220 -7.62 -9.78 -6.39
C ASP A 220 -7.20 -11.16 -6.91
N ALA A 221 -6.00 -11.28 -7.50
CA ALA A 221 -5.46 -12.55 -7.95
C ALA A 221 -5.26 -13.54 -6.79
N THR A 222 -4.73 -13.06 -5.65
CA THR A 222 -4.50 -13.88 -4.46
C THR A 222 -5.82 -14.37 -3.86
N LEU A 223 -6.82 -13.49 -3.73
CA LEU A 223 -8.18 -13.87 -3.32
C LEU A 223 -8.81 -14.87 -4.31
N GLY A 224 -8.59 -14.66 -5.61
CA GLY A 224 -9.00 -15.61 -6.65
C GLY A 224 -8.37 -17.00 -6.45
N PHE A 225 -7.08 -17.07 -6.09
CA PHE A 225 -6.43 -18.34 -5.79
C PHE A 225 -6.93 -19.00 -4.50
N ILE A 226 -7.25 -18.22 -3.47
CA ILE A 226 -7.88 -18.73 -2.25
C ILE A 226 -9.25 -19.35 -2.58
N ASN A 227 -10.07 -18.64 -3.36
CA ASN A 227 -11.38 -19.12 -3.79
C ASN A 227 -11.29 -20.41 -4.62
N LEU A 228 -10.30 -20.51 -5.52
CA LEU A 228 -10.04 -21.75 -6.26
C LEU A 228 -9.68 -22.91 -5.33
N ALA A 229 -8.78 -22.67 -4.36
CA ALA A 229 -8.41 -23.68 -3.38
C ALA A 229 -9.60 -24.12 -2.50
N GLN A 230 -10.48 -23.20 -2.14
CA GLN A 230 -11.71 -23.50 -1.40
C GLN A 230 -12.70 -24.30 -2.25
N ASN A 231 -12.86 -23.97 -3.53
CA ASN A 231 -13.70 -24.72 -4.46
C ASN A 231 -13.22 -26.16 -4.63
N ASP A 232 -11.91 -26.39 -4.67
CA ASP A 232 -11.35 -27.75 -4.72
C ASP A 232 -11.72 -28.57 -3.48
N ILE A 233 -11.71 -27.97 -2.28
CA ILE A 233 -12.15 -28.61 -1.03
C ILE A 233 -13.64 -28.96 -1.10
N ILE A 234 -14.48 -27.99 -1.46
CA ILE A 234 -15.94 -28.19 -1.53
C ILE A 234 -16.29 -29.28 -2.54
N LYS A 235 -15.59 -29.31 -3.68
CA LYS A 235 -15.74 -30.32 -4.71
C LYS A 235 -15.40 -31.71 -4.19
N LEU A 236 -14.32 -31.86 -3.43
CA LEU A 236 -13.96 -33.13 -2.78
C LEU A 236 -15.08 -33.62 -1.85
N PHE A 237 -15.56 -32.79 -0.92
CA PHE A 237 -16.63 -33.18 0.00
C PHE A 237 -17.94 -33.51 -0.71
N SER A 238 -18.26 -32.76 -1.76
CA SER A 238 -19.45 -33.02 -2.58
C SER A 238 -19.37 -34.38 -3.28
N VAL A 239 -18.20 -34.75 -3.82
CA VAL A 239 -17.96 -36.08 -4.41
C VAL A 239 -18.08 -37.17 -3.34
N LEU A 240 -17.48 -37.00 -2.16
CA LEU A 240 -17.61 -37.96 -1.06
C LEU A 240 -19.06 -38.13 -0.61
N ALA A 241 -19.82 -37.03 -0.49
CA ALA A 241 -21.23 -37.06 -0.15
C ALA A 241 -22.05 -37.88 -1.18
N VAL A 242 -21.86 -37.63 -2.48
CA VAL A 242 -22.57 -38.37 -3.54
C VAL A 242 -22.22 -39.86 -3.52
N ILE A 243 -20.98 -40.22 -3.16
CA ILE A 243 -20.54 -41.62 -3.05
C ILE A 243 -21.14 -42.30 -1.80
N PHE A 244 -21.19 -41.63 -0.65
CA PHE A 244 -21.57 -42.25 0.62
C PHE A 244 -23.05 -42.11 1.01
N MET A 245 -23.75 -41.05 0.57
CA MET A 245 -25.16 -40.83 0.95
C MET A 245 -26.10 -41.96 0.49
N PRO A 246 -26.05 -42.44 -0.76
CA PRO A 246 -26.99 -43.49 -1.18
C PRO A 246 -26.77 -44.84 -0.48
N PRO A 247 -25.54 -45.37 -0.32
CA PRO A 247 -25.32 -46.57 0.50
C PRO A 247 -25.80 -46.41 1.94
N THR A 248 -25.58 -45.23 2.54
CA THR A 248 -26.05 -44.93 3.89
C THR A 248 -27.58 -44.93 3.96
N MET A 249 -28.26 -44.38 2.95
CA MET A 249 -29.73 -44.44 2.86
C MET A 249 -30.23 -45.88 2.75
N ILE A 250 -29.60 -46.72 1.92
CA ILE A 250 -29.96 -48.14 1.82
C ILE A 250 -29.76 -48.83 3.17
N ALA A 251 -28.61 -48.63 3.82
CA ALA A 251 -28.32 -49.21 5.11
C ALA A 251 -29.33 -48.75 6.19
N SER A 252 -29.73 -47.48 6.14
CA SER A 252 -30.74 -46.92 7.05
C SER A 252 -32.12 -47.54 6.82
N ILE A 253 -32.55 -47.75 5.57
CA ILE A 253 -33.86 -48.37 5.24
C ILE A 253 -33.92 -49.80 5.76
N TYR A 254 -32.88 -50.60 5.52
CA TYR A 254 -32.79 -51.97 6.00
C TYR A 254 -32.50 -52.08 7.51
N GLY A 255 -32.14 -50.96 8.17
CA GLY A 255 -32.01 -50.85 9.62
C GLY A 255 -33.30 -50.45 10.34
N MET A 256 -34.41 -50.23 9.63
CA MET A 256 -35.69 -49.84 10.24
C MET A 256 -36.42 -51.04 10.87
N ASN A 257 -37.15 -50.82 11.96
CA ASN A 257 -37.88 -51.87 12.68
C ASN A 257 -39.34 -52.02 12.17
N PHE A 258 -39.55 -52.26 10.87
CA PHE A 258 -40.90 -52.51 10.34
C PHE A 258 -41.29 -53.99 10.42
N LYS A 259 -42.58 -54.25 10.66
CA LYS A 259 -43.14 -55.62 10.73
C LYS A 259 -43.27 -56.31 9.37
N VAL A 260 -43.35 -55.55 8.27
CA VAL A 260 -43.50 -56.09 6.91
C VAL A 260 -42.32 -55.61 6.08
N MET A 261 -41.29 -56.47 5.97
CA MET A 261 -40.12 -56.27 5.11
C MET A 261 -39.90 -57.57 4.31
N PRO A 262 -40.62 -57.77 3.19
CA PRO A 262 -40.59 -59.03 2.44
C PRO A 262 -39.19 -59.37 1.89
N GLU A 263 -38.31 -58.37 1.73
CA GLU A 263 -36.94 -58.53 1.26
C GLU A 263 -36.01 -59.22 2.28
N LEU A 264 -36.34 -59.20 3.59
CA LEU A 264 -35.54 -59.86 4.63
C LEU A 264 -35.74 -61.37 4.69
N GLU A 265 -36.92 -61.87 4.32
CA GLU A 265 -37.22 -63.31 4.28
C GLU A 265 -36.56 -63.99 3.07
N TRP A 266 -36.03 -63.21 2.12
CA TRP A 266 -35.35 -63.71 0.94
C TRP A 266 -33.88 -64.08 1.25
N PRO A 267 -33.43 -65.33 0.99
CA PRO A 267 -32.06 -65.76 1.32
C PRO A 267 -30.95 -64.93 0.65
N TRP A 268 -31.27 -64.26 -0.45
CA TRP A 268 -30.36 -63.40 -1.21
C TRP A 268 -30.52 -61.91 -0.90
N GLY A 269 -31.46 -61.51 -0.04
CA GLY A 269 -31.75 -60.10 0.26
C GLY A 269 -30.55 -59.34 0.83
N TYR A 270 -29.86 -59.93 1.82
CA TYR A 270 -28.67 -59.31 2.43
C TYR A 270 -27.48 -59.20 1.44
N PRO A 271 -27.06 -60.27 0.74
CA PRO A 271 -26.05 -60.15 -0.32
C PRO A 271 -26.43 -59.17 -1.44
N ALA A 272 -27.70 -59.16 -1.87
CA ALA A 272 -28.18 -58.26 -2.92
C ALA A 272 -28.13 -56.78 -2.47
N ALA A 273 -28.49 -56.48 -1.22
CA ALA A 273 -28.39 -55.14 -0.65
C ALA A 273 -26.93 -54.64 -0.60
N LEU A 274 -25.98 -55.51 -0.21
CA LEU A 274 -24.55 -55.17 -0.22
C LEU A 274 -24.04 -54.90 -1.65
N ILE A 275 -24.41 -55.74 -2.61
CA ILE A 275 -24.05 -55.53 -4.03
C ILE A 275 -24.64 -54.21 -4.54
N LEU A 276 -25.89 -53.91 -4.19
CA LEU A 276 -26.55 -52.65 -4.56
C LEU A 276 -25.83 -51.44 -3.96
N MET A 277 -25.44 -51.49 -2.67
CA MET A 277 -24.65 -50.42 -2.04
C MET A 277 -23.32 -50.18 -2.76
N VAL A 278 -22.60 -51.24 -3.12
CA VAL A 278 -21.34 -51.14 -3.86
C VAL A 278 -21.57 -50.55 -5.27
N LEU A 279 -22.59 -51.03 -5.99
CA LEU A 279 -22.95 -50.52 -7.31
C LEU A 279 -23.27 -49.02 -7.28
N VAL A 280 -24.05 -48.58 -6.29
CA VAL A 280 -24.46 -47.18 -6.17
C VAL A 280 -23.32 -46.29 -5.64
N ALA A 281 -22.36 -46.82 -4.89
CA ALA A 281 -21.15 -46.08 -4.51
C ALA A 281 -20.16 -45.92 -5.69
N VAL A 282 -19.96 -46.98 -6.47
CA VAL A 282 -18.99 -47.03 -7.57
C VAL A 282 -19.51 -46.34 -8.83
N GLY A 283 -20.82 -46.42 -9.10
CA GLY A 283 -21.45 -45.81 -10.28
C GLY A 283 -21.12 -44.32 -10.46
N PRO A 284 -21.37 -43.47 -9.45
CA PRO A 284 -21.02 -42.05 -9.49
C PRO A 284 -19.52 -41.81 -9.63
N TYR A 285 -18.66 -42.60 -8.97
CA TYR A 285 -17.20 -42.46 -9.08
C TYR A 285 -16.73 -42.68 -10.52
N VAL A 286 -17.20 -43.74 -11.18
CA VAL A 286 -16.87 -44.04 -12.58
C VAL A 286 -17.41 -42.96 -13.51
N PHE A 287 -18.62 -42.47 -13.27
CA PHE A 287 -19.23 -41.38 -14.03
C PHE A 287 -18.42 -40.07 -13.94
N PHE A 288 -18.02 -39.65 -12.73
CA PHE A 288 -17.22 -38.44 -12.54
C PHE A 288 -15.82 -38.55 -13.14
N ARG A 289 -15.21 -39.75 -13.07
CA ARG A 289 -13.91 -40.03 -13.69
C ARG A 289 -13.99 -39.96 -15.21
N TRP A 290 -15.05 -40.49 -15.83
CA TRP A 290 -15.22 -40.46 -17.29
C TRP A 290 -15.40 -39.02 -17.80
N LYS A 291 -16.08 -38.16 -17.04
CA LYS A 291 -16.32 -36.76 -17.39
C LYS A 291 -15.12 -35.83 -17.13
N LYS A 292 -13.97 -36.36 -16.68
CA LYS A 292 -12.79 -35.58 -16.24
C LYS A 292 -13.12 -34.50 -15.21
N TRP A 293 -14.15 -34.76 -14.40
CA TRP A 293 -14.52 -33.87 -13.30
C TRP A 293 -13.69 -34.15 -12.06
N LEU A 294 -13.05 -35.32 -11.97
CA LEU A 294 -12.05 -35.69 -10.97
C LEU A 294 -10.66 -35.74 -11.61
#